data_AF-A0A9P0JP22-F1
#
_entry.id   AF-A0A9P0JP22-F1
#
_cell.length_a   1.000
_cell.length_b   1.000
_cell.length_c   1.000
_cell.angle_alpha   90.00
_cell.angle_beta   90.00
_cell.angle_gamma   90.00
#
_symmetry.space_group_name_H-M   'P 1'
#
loop_
_entity.id
_entity.type
_entity.pdbx_description
1 polymer ?
#
loop_
_entity_poly.entity_id
_entity_poly.type
_entity_poly.pdbx_seq_one_letter_code
_entity_poly.pdbx_strand_id
1 'polypeptide(L)'
;MDKKVWATCGEFEYIQLPQQHLQDALEVLNLGFYPFESVCRVLGIAKVPEAVADLNRLSACVSEDEVSIIAMERKTNRVVGVAFNKLQFFFYLHTIKNNKPKIHKLCCSRPGDLKSLWTLHEKRLIDL
;
A
#
# COMPACT_ATOMS: atom_id res chain seq x y z
N MET A 1 15.86 13.24 -5.75
CA MET A 1 15.57 13.71 -4.38
C MET A 1 16.68 13.20 -3.48
N ASP A 2 17.19 14.05 -2.60
CA ASP A 2 18.22 13.65 -1.64
C ASP A 2 17.66 12.62 -0.64
N LYS A 3 18.50 11.67 -0.25
CA LYS A 3 18.16 10.58 0.68
C LYS A 3 17.79 11.17 2.05
N LYS A 4 16.49 11.22 2.36
CA LYS A 4 16.01 11.61 3.71
C LYS A 4 16.13 10.43 4.67
N VAL A 5 17.05 10.54 5.62
CA VAL A 5 17.20 9.61 6.75
C VAL A 5 16.28 10.05 7.88
N TRP A 6 15.36 9.17 8.30
CA TRP A 6 14.41 9.43 9.39
C TRP A 6 14.98 9.08 10.76
N ALA A 7 15.75 8.00 10.84
CA ALA A 7 16.38 7.53 12.08
C ALA A 7 17.57 6.62 11.78
N THR A 8 18.37 6.34 12.81
CA THR A 8 19.44 5.34 12.76
C THR A 8 19.38 4.48 14.03
N CYS A 9 19.72 3.20 13.93
CA CYS A 9 19.81 2.30 15.07
C CYS A 9 20.88 1.23 14.81
N GLY A 10 21.92 1.18 15.64
CA GLY A 10 23.03 0.24 15.46
C GLY A 10 23.63 0.37 14.05
N GLU A 11 23.64 -0.72 13.29
CA GLU A 11 24.17 -0.80 11.92
C GLU A 11 23.15 -0.41 10.83
N PHE A 12 21.95 0.03 11.22
CA PHE A 12 20.84 0.28 10.31
C PHE A 12 20.50 1.77 10.20
N GLU A 13 20.06 2.16 9.00
CA GLU A 13 19.45 3.46 8.70
C GLU A 13 18.01 3.25 8.24
N TYR A 14 17.11 4.09 8.74
CA TYR A 14 15.71 4.09 8.33
C TYR A 14 15.48 5.26 7.40
N ILE A 15 15.12 4.97 6.15
CA ILE A 15 14.94 5.98 5.11
C ILE A 15 13.57 5.83 4.45
N GLN A 16 13.06 6.91 3.87
CA GLN A 16 11.90 6.82 2.99
C GLN A 16 12.22 5.86 1.85
N LEU A 17 11.30 4.97 1.50
CA LEU A 17 11.45 4.00 0.41
C LEU A 17 11.64 4.72 -0.93
N PRO A 18 12.84 4.69 -1.53
CA PRO A 18 13.07 5.26 -2.85
C PRO A 18 12.65 4.26 -3.92
N GLN A 19 12.18 4.74 -5.07
CA GLN A 19 11.71 3.88 -6.17
C GLN A 19 12.73 2.81 -6.59
N GLN A 20 14.03 3.14 -6.56
CA GLN A 20 15.12 2.22 -6.92
C GLN A 20 15.24 0.99 -5.99
N HIS A 21 14.73 1.07 -4.76
CA HIS A 21 14.75 -0.03 -3.79
C HIS A 21 13.38 -0.72 -3.65
N LEU A 22 12.41 -0.38 -4.50
CA LEU A 22 11.09 -1.04 -4.45
C LEU A 22 11.23 -2.55 -4.62
N GLN A 23 12.07 -3.01 -5.55
CA GLN A 23 12.25 -4.45 -5.79
C GLN A 23 12.89 -5.15 -4.59
N ASP A 24 13.91 -4.55 -3.97
CA ASP A 24 14.55 -5.08 -2.76
C ASP A 24 13.56 -5.15 -1.59
N ALA A 25 12.70 -4.14 -1.46
CA ALA A 25 11.67 -4.09 -0.44
C ALA A 25 10.59 -5.17 -0.65
N LEU A 26 10.19 -5.43 -1.89
CA LEU A 26 9.27 -6.53 -2.21
C LEU A 26 9.92 -7.89 -1.92
N GLU A 27 11.22 -8.02 -2.15
CA GLU A 27 11.95 -9.25 -1.82
C GLU A 27 12.00 -9.51 -0.31
N VAL A 28 12.12 -8.46 0.51
CA VAL A 28 11.97 -8.60 1.97
C VAL A 28 10.59 -9.15 2.35
N LEU A 29 9.51 -8.76 1.66
CA LEU A 29 8.19 -9.36 1.89
C LEU A 29 8.12 -10.81 1.41
N ASN A 30 8.66 -11.10 0.22
CA ASN A 30 8.70 -12.45 -0.35
C ASN A 30 9.37 -13.46 0.57
N LEU A 31 10.52 -13.08 1.12
CA LEU A 31 11.34 -13.96 1.94
C LEU A 31 10.96 -13.92 3.43
N GLY A 32 10.51 -12.77 3.93
CA GLY A 32 10.35 -12.53 5.36
C GLY A 32 8.91 -12.38 5.86
N PHE A 33 7.97 -11.94 5.03
CA PHE A 33 6.59 -11.69 5.45
C PHE A 33 5.64 -12.79 5.00
N TYR A 34 5.52 -13.06 3.69
CA TYR A 34 4.53 -14.01 3.16
C TYR A 34 4.66 -15.45 3.71
N PRO A 35 5.86 -16.00 3.98
CA PRO A 35 5.98 -17.34 4.54
C PRO A 35 5.63 -17.43 6.04
N PHE A 36 5.69 -16.31 6.77
CA PHE A 36 5.70 -16.29 8.23
C PHE A 36 4.52 -15.55 8.87
N GLU A 37 3.92 -14.57 8.20
CA GLU A 37 2.73 -13.88 8.68
C GLU A 37 1.57 -14.87 8.83
N SER A 38 0.84 -14.75 9.93
CA SER A 38 -0.16 -15.73 10.37
C SER A 38 -1.22 -16.06 9.31
N VAL A 39 -1.81 -15.06 8.66
CA VAL A 39 -2.84 -15.24 7.64
C VAL A 39 -2.22 -15.79 6.36
N CYS A 40 -1.10 -15.21 5.91
CA CYS A 40 -0.37 -15.67 4.74
C CYS A 40 0.03 -17.14 4.85
N ARG A 41 0.50 -17.54 6.04
CA ARG A 41 0.93 -18.91 6.35
C ARG A 41 -0.24 -19.89 6.34
N VAL A 42 -1.38 -19.53 6.95
CA VAL A 42 -2.59 -20.39 6.95
C VAL A 42 -3.15 -20.55 5.55
N LEU A 43 -3.17 -19.48 4.75
CA LEU A 43 -3.67 -19.51 3.38
C LEU A 43 -2.65 -20.06 2.37
N GLY A 44 -1.40 -20.32 2.78
CA GLY A 44 -0.35 -20.83 1.92
C GLY A 44 0.09 -19.85 0.82
N ILE A 45 0.00 -18.54 1.07
CA ILE A 45 0.24 -17.48 0.07
C ILE A 45 1.60 -17.65 -0.61
N ALA A 46 2.67 -17.91 0.15
CA ALA A 46 4.02 -18.08 -0.40
C ALA A 46 4.17 -19.26 -1.37
N LYS A 47 3.19 -20.18 -1.45
CA LYS A 47 3.17 -21.32 -2.38
C LYS A 47 2.39 -21.04 -3.65
N VAL A 48 1.70 -19.91 -3.75
CA VAL A 48 0.84 -19.53 -4.88
C VAL A 48 1.44 -18.29 -5.55
N PRO A 49 2.18 -18.45 -6.65
CA PRO A 49 2.89 -17.34 -7.31
C PRO A 49 1.99 -16.16 -7.66
N GLU A 50 0.74 -16.42 -8.05
CA GLU A 50 -0.25 -15.41 -8.40
C GLU A 50 -0.65 -14.57 -7.17
N ALA A 51 -0.81 -15.20 -6.00
CA ALA A 51 -1.15 -14.50 -4.77
C ALA A 51 0.01 -13.62 -4.29
N VAL A 52 1.25 -14.10 -4.43
CA VAL A 52 2.47 -13.30 -4.17
C VAL A 52 2.54 -12.10 -5.13
N ALA A 53 2.25 -12.32 -6.41
CA ALA A 53 2.23 -11.25 -7.41
C ALA A 53 1.18 -10.18 -7.09
N ASP A 54 -0.02 -10.58 -6.66
CA ASP A 54 -1.08 -9.65 -6.27
C ASP A 54 -0.71 -8.82 -5.04
N LEU A 55 -0.12 -9.43 -4.01
CA LEU A 55 0.35 -8.69 -2.82
C LEU A 55 1.54 -7.78 -3.13
N ASN A 56 2.43 -8.20 -4.03
CA ASN A 56 3.53 -7.34 -4.49
C ASN A 56 3.01 -6.15 -5.29
N ARG A 57 2.00 -6.36 -6.14
CA ARG A 57 1.33 -5.26 -6.86
C ARG A 57 0.63 -4.31 -5.90
N LEU A 58 -0.07 -4.83 -4.89
CA LEU A 58 -0.69 -4.02 -3.84
C LEU A 58 0.37 -3.16 -3.13
N SER A 59 1.47 -3.77 -2.69
CA SER A 59 2.55 -3.08 -1.98
C SER A 59 3.23 -2.02 -2.85
N ALA A 60 3.42 -2.30 -4.15
CA ALA A 60 3.88 -1.30 -5.11
C ALA A 60 2.92 -0.11 -5.19
N CYS A 61 1.60 -0.33 -5.32
CA CYS A 61 0.59 0.74 -5.30
C CYS A 61 0.52 1.50 -3.97
N VAL A 62 0.87 0.87 -2.85
CA VAL A 62 0.98 1.53 -1.54
C VAL A 62 2.19 2.46 -1.49
N SER A 63 3.33 2.04 -2.07
CA SER A 63 4.57 2.85 -2.08
C SER A 63 4.44 4.18 -2.80
N GLU A 64 3.49 4.30 -3.74
CA GLU A 64 3.20 5.54 -4.49
C GLU A 64 2.77 6.71 -3.59
N ASP A 65 2.32 6.45 -2.36
CA ASP A 65 1.98 7.52 -1.40
C ASP A 65 3.23 8.14 -0.74
N GLU A 66 4.42 7.64 -1.05
CA GLU A 66 5.72 8.18 -0.60
C GLU A 66 5.91 8.25 0.92
N VAL A 67 5.09 7.53 1.70
CA VAL A 67 5.16 7.45 3.18
C VAL A 67 5.69 6.11 3.71
N SER A 68 6.11 5.23 2.80
CA SER A 68 6.71 3.94 3.15
C SER A 68 8.18 4.10 3.56
N ILE A 69 8.66 3.26 4.48
CA ILE A 69 10.01 3.34 5.05
C ILE A 69 10.72 2.00 4.88
N ILE A 70 12.02 2.04 4.60
CA ILE A 70 12.90 0.86 4.61
C ILE A 70 13.99 0.99 5.66
N ALA A 71 14.42 -0.15 6.18
CA ALA A 71 15.64 -0.29 6.97
C ALA A 71 16.76 -0.80 6.06
N MET A 72 17.86 -0.04 5.98
CA MET A 72 19.05 -0.43 5.23
C MET A 72 20.22 -0.70 6.16
N GLU A 73 20.94 -1.80 5.93
CA GLU A 73 22.21 -2.08 6.60
C GLU A 73 23.34 -1.23 5.98
N ARG A 74 24.04 -0.41 6.78
CA ARG A 74 25.02 0.55 6.27
C ARG A 74 26.21 -0.08 5.56
N LYS A 75 26.67 -1.25 6.03
CA LYS A 75 27.87 -1.90 5.50
C LYS A 75 27.66 -2.51 4.13
N THR A 76 26.51 -3.15 3.92
CA THR A 76 26.20 -3.88 2.69
C THR A 76 25.31 -3.07 1.75
N ASN A 77 24.74 -1.96 2.25
CA ASN A 77 23.75 -1.15 1.58
C ASN A 77 22.51 -1.97 1.12
N ARG A 78 22.17 -3.02 1.88
CA ARG A 78 21.03 -3.89 1.59
C ARG A 78 19.80 -3.49 2.38
N VAL A 79 18.64 -3.61 1.74
CA VAL A 79 17.35 -3.50 2.40
C VAL A 79 17.13 -4.77 3.23
N VAL A 80 16.93 -4.60 4.53
CA VAL A 80 16.74 -5.71 5.49
C VAL A 80 15.36 -5.68 6.16
N GLY A 81 14.61 -4.60 5.96
CA GLY A 81 13.27 -4.42 6.52
C GLY A 81 12.50 -3.37 5.74
N VAL A 82 11.17 -3.49 5.74
CA VAL A 82 10.26 -2.55 5.09
C VAL A 82 8.97 -2.38 5.89
N ALA A 83 8.43 -1.17 5.85
CA ALA A 83 7.08 -0.83 6.27
C ALA A 83 6.37 -0.09 5.11
N PHE A 84 5.47 -0.80 4.42
CA PHE A 84 4.60 -0.20 3.40
C PHE A 84 3.41 0.49 4.08
N ASN A 85 3.30 1.81 3.90
CA ASN A 85 2.27 2.64 4.52
C ASN A 85 1.39 3.29 3.45
N LYS A 86 0.07 3.27 3.65
CA LYS A 86 -0.92 3.91 2.77
C LYS A 86 -1.58 5.08 3.49
N LEU A 87 -1.74 6.22 2.82
CA LEU A 87 -2.57 7.32 3.29
C LEU A 87 -4.03 7.06 2.88
N GLN A 88 -4.85 6.67 3.85
CA GLN A 88 -6.28 6.47 3.61
C GLN A 88 -7.06 7.75 3.85
N PHE A 89 -7.59 8.33 2.77
CA PHE A 89 -8.46 9.50 2.83
C PHE A 89 -9.92 9.10 2.99
N PHE A 90 -10.62 9.76 3.91
CA PHE A 90 -12.07 9.68 4.05
C PHE A 90 -12.69 10.98 3.57
N PHE A 91 -13.43 10.94 2.46
CA PHE A 91 -14.30 12.04 2.06
C PHE A 91 -15.70 11.79 2.63
N TYR A 92 -16.14 12.68 3.53
CA TYR A 92 -17.53 12.75 3.94
C TYR A 92 -18.27 13.69 2.98
N LEU A 93 -19.00 13.11 2.03
CA LEU A 93 -19.99 13.87 1.28
C LEU A 93 -21.28 13.92 2.10
N HIS A 94 -21.53 15.04 2.77
CA HIS A 94 -22.86 15.35 3.24
C HIS A 94 -23.75 15.63 2.04
N THR A 95 -24.50 14.62 1.60
CA THR A 95 -25.63 14.85 0.69
C THR A 95 -26.89 15.01 1.55
N ILE A 96 -27.43 16.22 1.59
CA ILE A 96 -28.78 16.45 2.14
C ILE A 96 -29.77 16.09 1.02
N LYS A 97 -30.33 14.88 1.06
CA LYS A 97 -31.54 14.54 0.32
C LYS A 97 -32.65 14.23 1.33
N ASN A 98 -33.79 14.91 1.22
CA ASN A 98 -34.98 14.69 2.05
C ASN A 98 -34.73 14.77 3.57
N ASN A 99 -33.92 15.74 4.01
CA ASN A 99 -33.67 16.01 5.43
C ASN A 99 -33.16 14.82 6.26
N LYS A 100 -32.55 13.82 5.61
CA LYS A 100 -31.92 12.67 6.26
C LYS A 100 -30.47 12.56 5.79
N PRO A 101 -29.47 12.56 6.70
CA PRO A 101 -28.09 12.35 6.31
C PRO A 101 -27.91 10.92 5.79
N LYS A 102 -27.41 10.77 4.55
CA LYS A 102 -26.89 9.50 4.04
C LYS A 102 -25.38 9.54 4.04
N ILE A 103 -24.75 8.60 4.74
CA ILE A 103 -23.30 8.44 4.80
C ILE A 103 -22.91 7.46 3.69
N HIS A 104 -22.24 7.97 2.65
CA HIS A 104 -21.62 7.13 1.63
C HIS A 104 -20.12 7.04 1.91
N LYS A 105 -19.64 5.82 2.22
CA LYS A 105 -18.20 5.54 2.40
C LYS A 105 -17.56 5.42 1.01
N LEU A 106 -17.01 6.51 0.48
CA LEU A 106 -16.11 6.43 -0.67
C LEU A 106 -14.71 6.08 -0.16
N CYS A 107 -14.23 4.88 -0.51
CA CYS A 107 -12.83 4.52 -0.39
C CYS A 107 -12.15 4.99 -1.68
N CYS A 108 -11.35 6.05 -1.60
CA CYS A 108 -10.79 6.69 -2.80
C CYS A 108 -9.57 5.95 -3.36
N SER A 109 -9.67 5.59 -4.64
CA SER A 109 -8.54 5.61 -5.59
C SER A 109 -8.17 7.09 -5.92
N ARG A 110 -6.98 7.29 -6.52
CA ARG A 110 -6.26 8.57 -6.73
C ARG A 110 -7.13 9.84 -6.99
N PRO A 111 -6.64 11.05 -6.61
CA PRO A 111 -7.29 12.33 -6.93
C PRO A 111 -7.51 12.62 -8.43
N GLY A 112 -6.81 11.91 -9.34
CA GLY A 112 -7.01 11.98 -10.79
C GLY A 112 -8.10 11.05 -11.36
N ASP A 113 -8.67 10.19 -10.53
CA ASP A 113 -9.59 9.11 -10.93
C ASP A 113 -11.07 9.46 -10.65
N LEU A 114 -11.36 10.71 -10.30
CA LEU A 114 -12.72 11.19 -10.05
C LEU A 114 -13.67 10.99 -11.25
N LYS A 115 -13.15 10.90 -12.48
CA LYS A 115 -13.97 10.59 -13.68
C LYS A 115 -14.38 9.11 -13.77
N SER A 116 -13.58 8.17 -13.25
CA SER A 116 -13.94 6.73 -13.29
C SER A 116 -14.94 6.34 -12.20
N LEU A 117 -15.00 7.11 -11.11
CA LEU A 117 -16.02 6.95 -10.06
C LEU A 117 -17.43 7.35 -10.52
N TRP A 118 -17.56 8.26 -11.50
CA TRP A 118 -18.85 8.56 -12.14
C TRP A 118 -19.36 7.40 -13.01
N THR A 119 -18.47 6.63 -13.63
CA THR A 119 -18.85 5.55 -14.56
C THR A 119 -19.20 4.23 -13.87
N LEU A 120 -18.69 3.97 -12.65
CA LEU A 120 -19.01 2.74 -11.91
C LEU A 120 -20.36 2.80 -11.19
N HIS A 121 -20.84 4.01 -10.86
CA HIS A 121 -22.08 4.19 -10.10
C HIS A 121 -23.36 4.15 -10.95
N GLU A 122 -23.24 4.31 -12.27
CA GLU A 122 -24.39 4.26 -13.20
C GLU A 122 -24.71 2.81 -13.63
N LYS A 123 -23.72 1.90 -13.63
CA LYS A 123 -23.94 0.49 -13.98
C LYS A 123 -24.53 -0.39 -12.86
N ARG A 124 -24.58 0.09 -11.62
CA ARG A 124 -25.21 -0.66 -10.50
C ARG A 124 -26.64 -0.22 -10.17
N LEU A 125 -27.19 0.74 -10.90
CA LEU A 125 -28.56 1.25 -10.70
C LEU A 125 -29.54 0.85 -11.82
N ILE A 126 -29.12 -0.02 -12.76
CA ILE A 126 -29.99 -0.52 -13.85
C ILE A 126 -30.26 -2.04 -13.76
N ASP A 127 -29.56 -2.79 -12.90
CA ASP A 127 -29.77 -4.25 -12.75
C ASP A 127 -30.36 -4.68 -11.39
N LEU A 128 -31.36 -3.95 -10.88
CA LEU A 128 -32.32 -4.43 -9.86
C LEU A 128 -33.70 -3.82 -10.09
#